data_AF-A0A7J3WX94-F1
#
_entry.id   AF-A0A7J3WX94-F1
#
_cell.length_a   1.000
_cell.length_b   1.000
_cell.length_c   1.000
_cell.angle_alpha   90.00
_cell.angle_beta   90.00
_cell.angle_gamma   90.00
#
_symmetry.space_group_name_H-M   'P 1'
#
loop_
_entity.id
_entity.type
_entity.pdbx_description
1 polymer ?
#
loop_
_entity_poly.entity_id
_entity_poly.type
_entity_poly.pdbx_seq_one_letter_code
_entity_poly.pdbx_strand_id
1 'polypeptide(L)'
;MGLAGAPPEAQTIRSLLSISSILALIFGILSIIGGVAASITIVGIILGVLFIVSGVVDFIIYVNIKSIIDLIHQRRYREAKDRTFTWMIIGFIFGGVVIGVLLLIAYLKYDELIRIAGPGLPPPPPPP
;
A
#
# COMPACT_ATOMS: atom_id res chain seq x y z
N MET A 1 -3.73 -19.29 -3.07
CA MET A 1 -3.67 -19.67 -4.50
C MET A 1 -2.39 -19.10 -5.08
N GLY A 2 -1.43 -19.98 -5.41
CA GLY A 2 -0.13 -19.58 -5.93
C GLY A 2 -0.26 -19.01 -7.34
N LEU A 3 0.51 -17.97 -7.62
CA LEU A 3 0.64 -17.36 -8.95
C LEU A 3 1.43 -18.31 -9.87
N ALA A 4 0.83 -19.44 -10.25
CA ALA A 4 1.37 -20.32 -11.27
C ALA A 4 1.34 -19.59 -12.62
N GLY A 5 2.41 -18.82 -12.91
CA GLY A 5 2.60 -18.08 -14.17
C GLY A 5 2.74 -16.56 -14.07
N ALA A 6 2.80 -15.94 -12.88
CA ALA A 6 3.06 -14.50 -12.79
C ALA A 6 4.58 -14.19 -12.81
N PRO A 7 5.00 -13.06 -13.42
CA PRO A 7 6.40 -12.64 -13.42
C PRO A 7 6.94 -12.52 -11.99
N PRO A 8 8.23 -12.88 -11.73
CA PRO A 8 8.84 -12.75 -10.41
C PRO A 8 8.80 -11.31 -9.85
N GLU A 9 8.75 -10.30 -10.72
CA GLU A 9 8.52 -8.90 -10.32
C GLU A 9 7.15 -8.67 -9.68
N ALA A 10 6.09 -9.30 -10.20
CA ALA A 10 4.73 -9.15 -9.67
C ALA A 10 4.64 -9.73 -8.26
N GLN A 11 5.33 -10.85 -8.00
CA GLN A 11 5.46 -11.41 -6.66
C GLN A 11 6.22 -10.46 -5.73
N THR A 12 7.30 -9.85 -6.22
CA THR A 12 8.10 -8.88 -5.44
C THR A 12 7.28 -7.65 -5.06
N ILE A 13 6.56 -7.05 -6.01
CA ILE A 13 5.68 -5.89 -5.77
C ILE A 13 4.60 -6.26 -4.76
N ARG A 14 3.98 -7.44 -4.89
CA ARG A 14 2.98 -7.92 -3.93
C ARG A 14 3.56 -8.06 -2.53
N SER A 15 4.77 -8.60 -2.39
CA SER A 15 5.43 -8.73 -1.08
C SER A 15 5.71 -7.36 -0.48
N LEU A 16 6.24 -6.41 -1.26
CA LEU A 16 6.50 -5.03 -0.82
C LEU A 16 5.21 -4.33 -0.37
N LEU A 17 4.15 -4.44 -1.17
CA LEU A 17 2.83 -3.92 -0.83
C LEU A 17 2.27 -4.58 0.44
N SER A 18 2.40 -5.90 0.57
CA SER A 18 1.92 -6.62 1.75
C SER A 18 2.66 -6.16 3.02
N ILE A 19 3.98 -6.04 2.97
CA ILE A 19 4.79 -5.50 4.07
C ILE A 19 4.36 -4.06 4.40
N SER A 20 4.19 -3.22 3.37
CA SER A 20 3.72 -1.84 3.52
C SER A 20 2.36 -1.79 4.21
N SER A 21 1.44 -2.69 3.86
CA SER A 21 0.10 -2.75 4.46
C SER A 21 0.16 -3.16 5.92
N ILE A 22 1.00 -4.13 6.27
CA ILE A 22 1.17 -4.58 7.66
C ILE A 22 1.77 -3.46 8.49
N LEU A 23 2.79 -2.76 7.96
CA LEU A 23 3.39 -1.62 8.64
C LEU A 23 2.38 -0.49 8.81
N ALA A 24 1.62 -0.13 7.76
CA ALA A 24 0.56 0.87 7.87
C ALA A 24 -0.47 0.49 8.94
N LEU A 25 -0.88 -0.77 9.02
CA LEU A 25 -1.79 -1.21 10.08
C LEU A 25 -1.18 -1.04 11.48
N ILE A 26 0.08 -1.45 11.67
CA ILE A 26 0.76 -1.31 12.96
C ILE A 26 0.91 0.16 13.35
N PHE A 27 1.43 0.99 12.45
CA PHE A 27 1.57 2.43 12.67
C PHE A 27 0.23 3.10 12.92
N GLY A 28 -0.81 2.74 12.17
CA GLY A 28 -2.15 3.29 12.36
C GLY A 28 -2.73 2.99 13.74
N ILE A 29 -2.58 1.75 14.23
CA ILE A 29 -3.00 1.36 15.58
C ILE A 29 -2.20 2.13 16.64
N LEU A 30 -0.88 2.20 16.49
CA LEU A 30 -0.01 2.93 17.42
C LEU A 30 -0.33 4.44 17.45
N SER A 31 -0.60 5.03 16.29
CA SER A 31 -0.99 6.45 16.16
C SER A 31 -2.34 6.73 16.81
N ILE A 32 -3.33 5.84 16.68
CA ILE A 32 -4.61 6.00 17.37
C ILE A 32 -4.43 5.91 18.88
N ILE A 33 -3.72 4.90 19.38
CA ILE A 33 -3.47 4.73 20.83
C ILE A 33 -2.68 5.92 21.38
N GLY A 34 -1.60 6.31 20.69
CA GLY A 34 -0.79 7.46 21.03
C GLY A 34 -1.57 8.77 20.99
N GLY A 35 -2.48 8.93 20.03
CA GLY A 35 -3.34 10.09 19.90
C GLY A 35 -4.35 10.20 21.05
N VAL A 36 -4.96 9.09 21.47
CA VAL A 36 -5.83 9.04 22.66
C VAL A 36 -5.04 9.37 23.92
N ALA A 37 -3.85 8.82 24.10
CA ALA A 37 -2.99 9.09 25.25
C ALA A 37 -2.52 10.56 25.29
N ALA A 38 -2.16 11.14 24.13
CA ALA A 38 -1.77 12.55 24.04
C ALA A 38 -2.92 13.51 24.37
N SER A 39 -4.16 13.12 24.03
CA SER A 39 -5.36 13.93 24.27
C SER A 39 -5.73 14.13 25.74
N ILE A 40 -5.03 13.48 26.68
CA ILE A 40 -5.29 13.60 28.13
C ILE A 40 -4.97 15.02 28.65
N THR A 41 -4.10 15.77 27.96
CA THR A 41 -3.75 17.15 28.34
C THR A 41 -4.37 18.15 27.36
N ILE A 42 -4.75 19.35 27.84
CA ILE A 42 -5.35 20.40 26.99
C ILE A 42 -4.46 20.76 25.79
N VAL A 43 -3.15 20.83 25.99
CA VAL A 43 -2.16 21.08 24.92
C VAL A 43 -2.08 19.88 23.97
N GLY A 44 -2.22 18.67 24.50
CA GLY A 44 -2.14 17.43 23.73
C GLY A 44 -3.40 17.07 22.94
N ILE A 45 -4.53 17.77 23.12
CA ILE A 45 -5.75 17.54 22.31
C ILE A 45 -5.47 17.78 20.82
N ILE A 46 -4.78 18.88 20.48
CA ILE A 46 -4.49 19.22 19.07
C ILE A 46 -3.60 18.14 18.44
N LEU A 47 -2.54 17.75 19.16
CA LEU A 47 -1.64 16.68 18.71
C LEU A 47 -2.37 15.33 18.65
N GLY A 48 -3.20 15.03 19.63
CA GLY A 48 -3.96 13.80 19.69
C GLY A 48 -4.92 13.63 18.52
N VAL A 49 -5.63 14.70 18.14
CA VAL A 49 -6.48 14.70 16.94
C VAL A 49 -5.64 14.45 15.68
N LEU A 50 -4.49 15.09 15.53
CA LEU A 50 -3.60 14.85 14.38
C LEU A 50 -3.13 13.39 14.30
N PHE A 51 -2.75 12.80 15.43
CA PHE A 51 -2.34 11.39 15.51
C PHE A 51 -3.50 10.43 15.19
N ILE A 52 -4.71 10.71 15.68
CA ILE A 52 -5.89 9.90 15.37
C ILE A 52 -6.21 9.99 13.86
N VAL A 53 -6.17 11.18 13.26
CA VAL A 53 -6.41 11.36 11.83
C VAL A 53 -5.36 10.62 11.00
N SER A 54 -4.08 10.74 11.36
CA SER A 54 -2.99 9.97 10.74
C SER A 54 -3.26 8.47 10.80
N GLY A 55 -3.67 7.95 11.96
CA GLY A 55 -3.97 6.52 12.10
C GLY A 55 -5.19 6.04 11.31
N VAL A 56 -6.19 6.89 11.12
CA VAL A 56 -7.32 6.59 10.21
C VAL A 56 -6.84 6.53 8.76
N VAL A 57 -5.98 7.45 8.33
CA VAL A 57 -5.40 7.44 6.98
C VAL A 57 -4.57 6.18 6.75
N ASP A 58 -3.77 5.75 7.73
CA ASP A 58 -3.01 4.50 7.67
C ASP A 58 -3.91 3.26 7.49
N PHE A 59 -5.07 3.25 8.16
CA PHE A 59 -6.05 2.19 7.96
C PHE A 59 -6.65 2.19 6.54
N ILE A 60 -6.89 3.38 5.97
CA ILE A 60 -7.36 3.50 4.59
C ILE A 60 -6.28 3.01 3.60
N ILE A 61 -5.00 3.31 3.85
CA ILE A 61 -3.86 2.80 3.06
C ILE A 61 -3.86 1.27 3.08
N TYR A 62 -4.02 0.65 4.25
CA TYR A 62 -4.10 -0.81 4.40
C TYR A 62 -5.18 -1.43 3.50
N VAL A 63 -6.40 -0.87 3.52
CA VAL A 63 -7.52 -1.35 2.70
C VAL A 63 -7.22 -1.16 1.21
N ASN A 64 -6.67 -0.01 0.82
CA ASN A 64 -6.37 0.29 -0.57
C ASN A 64 -5.26 -0.57 -1.15
N ILE A 65 -4.25 -0.94 -0.35
CA ILE A 65 -3.20 -1.86 -0.81
C ILE A 65 -3.80 -3.21 -1.23
N LYS A 66 -4.81 -3.74 -0.52
CA LYS A 66 -5.50 -4.96 -0.96
C LYS A 66 -6.15 -4.79 -2.33
N SER A 67 -6.77 -3.63 -2.58
CA SER A 67 -7.34 -3.31 -3.90
C SER A 67 -6.26 -3.23 -4.99
N ILE A 68 -5.09 -2.66 -4.69
CA ILE A 68 -3.95 -2.63 -5.62
C ILE A 68 -3.46 -4.04 -5.93
N ILE A 69 -3.35 -4.90 -4.92
CA ILE A 69 -2.95 -6.29 -5.11
C ILE A 69 -3.95 -7.02 -6.02
N ASP A 70 -5.24 -6.75 -5.89
CA ASP A 70 -6.26 -7.34 -6.78
C ASP A 70 -6.09 -6.86 -8.24
N LEU A 71 -5.76 -5.59 -8.46
CA LEU A 71 -5.43 -5.06 -9.80
C LEU A 71 -4.21 -5.75 -10.43
N ILE A 72 -3.21 -6.12 -9.62
CA ILE A 72 -2.05 -6.91 -10.08
C ILE A 72 -2.53 -8.30 -10.54
N HIS A 73 -3.44 -8.95 -9.82
CA HIS A 73 -3.99 -10.25 -10.21
C HIS A 73 -4.77 -10.16 -11.53
N GLN A 74 -5.48 -9.06 -11.76
CA GLN A 74 -6.19 -8.78 -13.01
C GLN A 74 -5.26 -8.36 -14.16
N ARG A 75 -3.93 -8.37 -13.98
CA ARG A 75 -2.93 -7.85 -14.94
C ARG A 75 -3.11 -6.38 -15.34
N ARG A 76 -3.87 -5.60 -14.54
CA ARG A 76 -4.09 -4.16 -14.75
C ARG A 76 -2.95 -3.35 -14.12
N TYR A 77 -1.73 -3.59 -14.59
CA TYR A 77 -0.52 -3.06 -13.96
C TYR A 77 -0.40 -1.53 -14.03
N ARG A 78 -0.90 -0.89 -15.09
CA ARG A 78 -0.91 0.58 -15.20
C ARG A 78 -1.79 1.22 -14.14
N GLU A 79 -2.99 0.68 -13.93
CA GLU A 79 -3.91 1.21 -12.93
C GLU A 79 -3.44 0.89 -11.50
N ALA A 80 -2.84 -0.29 -11.29
CA ALA A 80 -2.20 -0.62 -10.02
C ALA A 80 -1.06 0.38 -9.70
N LYS A 81 -0.26 0.76 -10.70
CA LYS A 81 0.80 1.78 -10.58
C LYS A 81 0.23 3.14 -10.21
N ASP A 82 -0.77 3.62 -10.93
CA ASP A 82 -1.39 4.94 -10.69
C ASP A 82 -1.98 5.02 -9.28
N ARG A 83 -2.70 3.98 -8.84
CA ARG A 83 -3.20 3.93 -7.46
C ARG A 83 -2.09 3.87 -6.43
N THR A 84 -1.02 3.10 -6.68
CA THR A 84 0.13 3.04 -5.77
C THR A 84 0.78 4.41 -5.61
N PHE A 85 0.86 5.21 -6.67
CA PHE A 85 1.38 6.57 -6.63
C PHE A 85 0.56 7.49 -5.73
N THR A 86 -0.77 7.48 -5.86
CA THR A 86 -1.65 8.29 -5.00
C THR A 86 -1.47 7.93 -3.53
N TRP A 87 -1.47 6.63 -3.21
CA TRP A 87 -1.30 6.18 -1.83
C TRP A 87 0.10 6.37 -1.28
N MET A 88 1.13 6.34 -2.13
CA MET A 88 2.49 6.69 -1.76
C MET A 88 2.58 8.14 -1.27
N ILE A 89 2.00 9.09 -2.00
CA ILE A 89 1.98 10.51 -1.61
C ILE A 89 1.25 10.68 -0.27
N ILE A 90 0.07 10.07 -0.13
CA ILE A 90 -0.73 10.12 1.10
C ILE A 90 0.05 9.49 2.26
N GLY A 91 0.71 8.35 2.03
CA GLY A 91 1.54 7.66 3.02
C GLY A 91 2.74 8.49 3.47
N PHE A 92 3.40 9.24 2.58
CA PHE A 92 4.46 10.16 2.96
C PHE A 92 3.98 11.30 3.87
N ILE A 93 2.79 11.83 3.60
CA ILE A 93 2.22 12.95 4.37
C ILE A 93 1.72 12.49 5.74
N PHE A 94 1.04 11.34 5.80
CA PHE A 94 0.30 10.91 7.00
C PHE A 94 0.85 9.66 7.71
N GLY A 95 1.41 8.69 6.98
CA GLY A 95 1.92 7.43 7.52
C GLY A 95 3.44 7.43 7.80
N GLY A 96 4.13 8.51 7.43
CA GLY A 96 5.55 8.69 7.64
C GLY A 96 6.43 8.10 6.53
N VAL A 97 7.73 8.39 6.65
CA VAL A 97 8.73 8.15 5.60
C VAL A 97 8.86 6.66 5.24
N VAL A 98 8.75 5.75 6.22
CA VAL A 98 8.96 4.31 5.98
C VAL A 98 7.88 3.73 5.05
N ILE A 99 6.61 4.04 5.30
CA ILE A 99 5.49 3.57 4.48
C ILE A 99 5.58 4.19 3.09
N GLY A 100 5.86 5.49 3.01
CA GLY A 100 6.05 6.20 1.76
C GLY A 100 7.18 5.61 0.90
N VAL A 101 8.34 5.32 1.49
CA VAL A 101 9.50 4.73 0.79
C VAL A 101 9.19 3.33 0.27
N LEU A 102 8.51 2.49 1.06
CA LEU A 102 8.14 1.15 0.59
C LEU A 102 7.17 1.20 -0.60
N LEU A 103 6.18 2.09 -0.55
CA LEU A 103 5.26 2.32 -1.66
C LEU A 103 5.98 2.91 -2.88
N LEU A 104 7.00 3.74 -2.69
CA LEU A 104 7.85 4.26 -3.76
C LEU A 104 8.66 3.14 -4.43
N ILE A 105 9.28 2.26 -3.65
CA ILE A 105 10.01 1.11 -4.20
C ILE A 105 9.05 0.23 -5.01
N ALA A 106 7.84 -0.02 -4.50
CA ALA A 106 6.82 -0.74 -5.25
C ALA A 106 6.44 0.00 -6.54
N TYR A 107 6.24 1.32 -6.49
CA TYR A 107 5.93 2.18 -7.63
C TYR A 107 6.97 2.08 -8.76
N LEU A 108 8.25 2.19 -8.42
CA LEU A 108 9.35 2.11 -9.40
C LEU A 108 9.42 0.73 -10.08
N LYS A 109 9.10 -0.33 -9.34
CA LYS A 109 9.14 -1.70 -9.88
C LYS A 109 8.01 -1.99 -10.86
N TYR A 110 6.91 -1.22 -10.86
CA TYR A 110 5.85 -1.38 -11.86
C TYR A 110 6.31 -1.07 -13.28
N ASP A 111 7.28 -0.17 -13.48
CA ASP A 111 7.77 0.15 -14.83
C ASP A 111 8.43 -1.05 -15.50
N GLU A 112 9.25 -1.77 -14.73
CA GLU A 112 9.86 -3.03 -15.14
C GLU A 112 8.78 -4.09 -15.42
N LEU A 113 7.81 -4.25 -14.50
CA LEU A 113 6.71 -5.19 -14.66
C LEU A 113 5.86 -4.90 -15.91
N ILE A 114 5.53 -3.64 -16.18
CA ILE A 114 4.74 -3.23 -17.35
C ILE A 114 5.53 -3.50 -18.64
N ARG A 115 6.85 -3.27 -18.63
CA ARG A 115 7.73 -3.55 -19.77
C ARG A 115 7.79 -5.05 -20.08
N ILE A 116 7.88 -5.88 -19.05
CA ILE A 116 7.98 -7.34 -19.18
C ILE A 116 6.62 -7.98 -19.48
N ALA A 117 5.56 -7.44 -18.90
CA ALA A 117 4.18 -7.84 -19.16
C ALA A 117 3.57 -7.23 -20.43
N GLY A 118 4.40 -6.83 -21.41
CA GLY A 118 3.97 -6.34 -22.72
C GLY A 118 2.98 -7.28 -23.44
N PRO A 119 2.48 -6.93 -24.64
CA PRO A 119 1.24 -7.44 -25.25
C PRO A 119 1.12 -8.95 -25.57
N GLY A 120 1.91 -9.84 -24.98
CA GLY A 120 2.01 -11.25 -25.31
C GLY A 120 1.77 -12.24 -24.16
N LEU A 121 1.28 -11.81 -22.97
CA LEU A 121 0.94 -12.79 -21.93
C LEU A 121 -0.36 -13.53 -22.30
N PRO A 122 -0.33 -14.87 -22.53
CA PRO A 122 -1.52 -15.63 -22.90
C PRO A 122 -2.60 -15.49 -21.81
N PRO A 123 -3.89 -15.46 -22.21
CA PRO A 123 -5.01 -15.29 -21.28
C PRO A 123 -4.97 -16.36 -20.17
N PRO A 124 -5.45 -16.03 -18.96
CA PRO A 124 -5.45 -16.97 -17.84
C PRO A 124 -6.17 -18.28 -18.24
N PRO A 125 -5.66 -19.45 -17.83
CA PRO A 125 -6.35 -20.71 -18.05
C PRO A 125 -7.76 -20.65 -17.44
N PRO A 126 -8.78 -21.23 -18.09
CA PRO A 126 -10.13 -21.29 -17.55
C PRO A 126 -10.13 -21.91 -16.15
N PRO A 127 -10.95 -21.40 -15.20
CA PRO A 127 -11.16 -22.05 -13.92
C PRO A 127 -11.63 -23.50 -14.11
N PRO A 128 -11.15 -24.47 -13.30
CA PRO A 128 -11.69 -25.84 -13.29
C PRO A 128 -13.11 -25.90 -12.70
#